data_AF-A0A7J6WST4-F1
#
_entry.id   AF-A0A7J6WST4-F1
#
_cell.length_a   1.000
_cell.length_b   1.000
_cell.length_c   1.000
_cell.angle_alpha   90.00
_cell.angle_beta   90.00
_cell.angle_gamma   90.00
#
_symmetry.space_group_name_H-M   'P 1'
#
loop_
_entity.id
_entity.type
_entity.pdbx_description
1 polymer ?
#
loop_
_entity_poly.entity_id
_entity_poly.type
_entity_poly.pdbx_seq_one_letter_code
_entity_poly.pdbx_strand_id
1 'polypeptide(L)'
;MAMSEAFSSSSLVRSWRTAFLTLRDETLSLTITTRIRNEELELIQGYLHKLIFSQSHLLLTAAPKLPLHEVTSDVILLIQLSISVSNLPSASTADTFIHTCHMIHDISYCVCFQFNSSSCPLILDFLQSISSQKCGPPIWKKVFSP
;
A
#
# COMPACT_ATOMS: atom_id res chain seq x y z
N MET A 1 16.15 -5.05 -29.47
CA MET A 1 14.74 -5.32 -29.84
C MET A 1 14.01 -5.69 -28.56
N ALA A 2 13.46 -4.71 -27.85
CA ALA A 2 12.73 -4.95 -26.61
C ALA A 2 11.28 -5.23 -26.96
N MET A 3 10.81 -6.46 -26.71
CA MET A 3 9.38 -6.76 -26.73
C MET A 3 8.76 -6.05 -25.53
N SER A 4 8.10 -4.92 -25.77
CA SER A 4 7.10 -4.43 -24.85
C SER A 4 6.01 -5.50 -24.81
N GLU A 5 6.00 -6.35 -23.79
CA GLU A 5 4.86 -7.22 -23.54
C GLU A 5 3.65 -6.32 -23.35
N ALA A 6 2.79 -6.25 -24.36
CA ALA A 6 1.49 -5.63 -24.24
C ALA A 6 0.70 -6.51 -23.26
N PHE A 7 0.73 -6.15 -21.99
CA PHE A 7 -0.08 -6.82 -20.99
C PHE A 7 -1.56 -6.66 -21.37
N SER A 8 -2.22 -7.78 -21.64
CA SER A 8 -3.67 -7.79 -21.83
C SER A 8 -4.35 -7.27 -20.55
N SER A 9 -5.54 -6.69 -20.69
CA SER A 9 -6.34 -6.24 -19.54
C SER A 9 -6.52 -7.35 -18.49
N SER A 10 -6.74 -8.59 -18.95
CA SER A 10 -6.83 -9.79 -18.11
C SER A 10 -5.52 -10.08 -17.36
N SER A 11 -4.37 -9.89 -18.00
CA SER A 11 -3.07 -10.09 -17.34
C SER A 11 -2.83 -9.07 -16.24
N LEU A 12 -3.13 -7.78 -16.50
CA LEU A 12 -2.98 -6.71 -15.50
C LEU A 12 -3.88 -6.90 -14.27
N VAL A 13 -5.15 -7.23 -14.50
CA VAL A 13 -6.11 -7.50 -13.42
C VAL A 13 -5.66 -8.71 -12.60
N ARG A 14 -5.10 -9.73 -13.26
CA ARG A 14 -4.52 -10.89 -12.56
C ARG A 14 -3.32 -10.50 -11.73
N SER A 15 -2.40 -9.68 -12.24
CA SER A 15 -1.26 -9.19 -11.47
C SER A 15 -1.68 -8.44 -10.20
N TRP A 16 -2.71 -7.57 -10.30
CA TRP A 16 -3.28 -6.91 -9.12
C TRP A 16 -3.82 -7.90 -8.10
N ARG A 17 -4.72 -8.79 -8.54
CA ARG A 17 -5.33 -9.80 -7.68
C ARG A 17 -4.29 -10.68 -7.02
N THR A 18 -3.33 -11.18 -7.78
CA THR A 18 -2.27 -12.02 -7.26
C THR A 18 -1.44 -11.27 -6.22
N ALA A 19 -1.02 -10.03 -6.49
CA ALA A 19 -0.23 -9.25 -5.54
C ALA A 19 -0.96 -9.03 -4.21
N PHE A 20 -2.21 -8.58 -4.25
CA PHE A 20 -2.99 -8.29 -3.04
C PHE A 20 -3.48 -9.55 -2.31
N LEU A 21 -3.82 -10.63 -3.03
CA LEU A 21 -4.15 -11.91 -2.40
C LEU A 21 -2.93 -12.51 -1.71
N THR A 22 -1.77 -12.55 -2.38
CA THR A 22 -0.53 -13.03 -1.74
C THR A 22 -0.18 -12.17 -0.53
N LEU A 23 -0.27 -10.84 -0.62
CA LEU A 23 -0.03 -9.96 0.52
C LEU A 23 -0.94 -10.29 1.71
N ARG A 24 -2.23 -10.53 1.45
CA ARG A 24 -3.22 -10.90 2.47
C ARG A 24 -2.92 -12.25 3.10
N ASP A 25 -2.62 -13.27 2.30
CA ASP A 25 -2.34 -14.62 2.77
C ASP A 25 -1.07 -14.68 3.63
N GLU A 26 -0.02 -13.96 3.24
CA GLU A 26 1.21 -13.85 4.01
C GLU A 26 0.97 -13.11 5.33
N THR A 27 0.22 -12.00 5.30
CA THR A 27 -0.09 -11.23 6.52
C THR A 27 -0.96 -12.03 7.49
N LEU A 28 -1.99 -12.72 7.00
CA LEU A 28 -2.84 -13.57 7.84
C LEU A 28 -2.03 -14.68 8.50
N SER A 29 -1.12 -15.29 7.75
CA SER A 29 -0.22 -16.32 8.28
C SER A 29 0.67 -15.79 9.40
N LEU A 30 1.11 -14.52 9.31
CA LEU A 30 1.91 -13.84 10.34
C LEU A 30 1.10 -13.37 11.55
N THR A 31 -0.22 -13.19 11.43
CA THR A 31 -1.07 -12.64 12.50
C THR A 31 -1.66 -13.73 13.42
N ILE A 32 -1.53 -15.02 13.05
CA ILE A 32 -2.00 -16.15 13.88
C ILE A 32 -1.21 -16.27 15.19
N THR A 33 -0.02 -15.68 15.28
CA THR A 33 0.77 -15.58 16.51
C THR A 33 0.23 -14.45 17.39
N THR A 34 -0.07 -14.75 18.66
CA THR A 34 -0.80 -13.87 19.60
C THR A 34 -0.14 -12.53 19.96
N ARG A 35 1.01 -12.22 19.35
CA ARG A 35 1.67 -10.92 19.45
C ARG A 35 2.57 -10.71 18.24
N ILE A 36 2.21 -9.78 17.36
CA ILE A 36 3.05 -9.42 16.21
C ILE A 36 4.39 -8.90 16.75
N ARG A 37 5.47 -9.61 16.43
CA ARG A 37 6.85 -9.22 16.78
C ARG A 37 7.41 -8.27 15.72
N ASN A 38 8.43 -7.50 16.10
CA ASN A 38 9.10 -6.59 15.16
C ASN A 38 9.60 -7.31 13.88
N GLU A 39 10.06 -8.56 14.01
CA GLU A 39 10.46 -9.42 12.89
C GLU A 39 9.32 -9.65 11.88
N GLU A 40 8.09 -9.82 12.34
CA GLU A 40 6.93 -10.04 11.48
C GLU A 40 6.51 -8.73 10.78
N LEU A 41 6.65 -7.59 11.46
CA LEU A 41 6.45 -6.26 10.83
C LEU A 41 7.51 -5.98 9.76
N GLU A 42 8.76 -6.37 9.99
CA GLU A 42 9.83 -6.28 8.97
C GLU A 42 9.53 -7.16 7.75
N LEU A 43 8.96 -8.35 7.96
CA LEU A 43 8.52 -9.21 6.86
C LEU A 43 7.36 -8.59 6.08
N ILE A 44 6.34 -8.07 6.75
CA ILE A 44 5.23 -7.34 6.12
C ILE A 44 5.75 -6.16 5.30
N GLN A 45 6.70 -5.40 5.85
CA GLN A 45 7.36 -4.32 5.14
C GLN A 45 8.08 -4.81 3.88
N GLY A 46 8.81 -5.93 3.97
CA GLY A 46 9.45 -6.57 2.82
C GLY A 46 8.44 -7.02 1.75
N TYR A 47 7.31 -7.57 2.16
CA TYR A 47 6.23 -7.98 1.24
C TYR A 47 5.57 -6.78 0.57
N LEU A 48 5.33 -5.67 1.28
CA LEU A 48 4.83 -4.44 0.68
C LEU A 48 5.77 -3.94 -0.42
N HIS A 49 7.08 -3.88 -0.13
CA HIS A 49 8.04 -3.44 -1.13
C HIS A 49 8.09 -4.40 -2.34
N LYS A 50 8.18 -5.71 -2.09
CA LYS A 50 8.31 -6.73 -3.13
C LYS A 50 7.06 -6.86 -4.00
N LEU A 51 5.88 -6.93 -3.40
CA LEU A 51 4.63 -7.25 -4.09
C LEU A 51 3.89 -6.01 -4.57
N ILE A 52 4.07 -4.86 -3.93
CA ILE A 52 3.27 -3.67 -4.21
C ILE A 52 4.13 -2.57 -4.83
N PHE A 53 5.14 -2.08 -4.11
CA PHE A 53 5.88 -0.89 -4.55
C PHE A 53 6.79 -1.15 -5.76
N SER A 54 7.45 -2.31 -5.81
CA SER A 54 8.37 -2.66 -6.90
C SER A 54 7.68 -2.75 -8.28
N GLN A 55 6.37 -3.00 -8.29
CA GLN A 55 5.54 -3.14 -9.49
C GLN A 55 4.37 -2.16 -9.52
N SER A 56 4.49 -1.04 -8.80
CA SER A 56 3.46 -0.01 -8.67
C SER A 56 2.90 0.45 -10.01
N HIS A 57 3.74 0.64 -11.04
CA HIS A 57 3.28 1.04 -12.37
C HIS A 57 2.30 0.04 -13.01
N LEU A 58 2.53 -1.28 -12.82
CA LEU A 58 1.65 -2.33 -13.35
C LEU A 58 0.31 -2.30 -12.62
N LEU A 59 0.38 -2.17 -11.30
CA LEU A 59 -0.79 -2.11 -10.44
C LEU A 59 -1.63 -0.87 -10.74
N LEU A 60 -1.02 0.31 -10.89
CA LEU A 60 -1.71 1.55 -11.27
C LEU A 60 -2.40 1.43 -12.64
N THR A 61 -1.78 0.75 -13.60
CA THR A 61 -2.39 0.49 -14.91
C THR A 61 -3.55 -0.52 -14.83
N ALA A 62 -3.53 -1.40 -13.83
CA ALA A 62 -4.59 -2.38 -13.57
C ALA A 62 -5.78 -1.75 -12.83
N ALA A 63 -5.54 -0.85 -11.87
CA ALA A 63 -6.54 -0.28 -10.96
C ALA A 63 -7.87 0.13 -11.60
N PRO A 64 -7.93 0.94 -12.69
CA PRO A 64 -9.20 1.35 -13.29
C PRO A 64 -9.94 0.21 -14.02
N LYS A 65 -9.33 -0.95 -14.17
CA LYS A 65 -9.89 -2.15 -14.83
C LYS A 65 -10.51 -3.13 -13.83
N LEU A 66 -10.37 -2.88 -12.52
CA LEU A 66 -10.95 -3.69 -11.46
C LEU A 66 -12.30 -3.12 -11.00
N PRO A 67 -13.17 -3.95 -10.41
CA PRO A 67 -14.34 -3.48 -9.67
C PRO A 67 -13.94 -2.52 -8.55
N LEU A 68 -14.67 -1.41 -8.41
CA LEU A 68 -14.34 -0.34 -7.45
C LEU A 68 -14.24 -0.82 -5.99
N HIS A 69 -15.13 -1.72 -5.57
CA HIS A 69 -15.13 -2.26 -4.22
C HIS A 69 -13.87 -3.11 -3.94
N GLU A 70 -13.34 -3.79 -4.96
CA GLU A 70 -12.13 -4.60 -4.87
C GLU A 70 -10.92 -3.68 -4.62
N VAL A 71 -10.75 -2.66 -5.46
CA VAL A 71 -9.68 -1.64 -5.31
C VAL A 71 -9.77 -0.96 -3.95
N THR A 72 -10.98 -0.58 -3.52
CA THR A 72 -11.19 0.08 -2.23
C THR A 72 -10.78 -0.82 -1.07
N SER A 73 -11.20 -2.10 -1.08
CA SER A 73 -10.81 -3.08 -0.05
C SER A 73 -9.30 -3.28 0.02
N ASP A 74 -8.64 -3.35 -1.14
CA ASP A 74 -7.20 -3.56 -1.22
C ASP A 74 -6.40 -2.32 -0.74
N VAL A 75 -6.90 -1.12 -1.01
CA VAL A 75 -6.33 0.13 -0.47
C VAL A 75 -6.51 0.23 1.05
N ILE A 76 -7.65 -0.20 1.59
CA ILE A 76 -7.85 -0.27 3.05
C ILE A 76 -6.85 -1.23 3.69
N LEU A 77 -6.61 -2.41 3.08
CA LEU A 77 -5.58 -3.34 3.54
C LEU A 77 -4.20 -2.67 3.54
N LEU A 78 -3.84 -1.96 2.46
CA LEU A 78 -2.56 -1.25 2.36
C LEU A 78 -2.38 -0.22 3.48
N ILE A 79 -3.44 0.55 3.78
CA ILE A 79 -3.46 1.51 4.88
C ILE A 79 -3.22 0.82 6.22
N GLN A 80 -3.94 -0.27 6.50
CA GLN A 80 -3.82 -1.03 7.74
C GLN A 80 -2.37 -1.54 7.94
N LEU A 81 -1.80 -2.17 6.92
CA LEU A 81 -0.42 -2.67 6.98
C LEU A 81 0.59 -1.54 7.17
N SER A 82 0.39 -0.41 6.51
CA SER A 82 1.26 0.75 6.66
C SER A 82 1.24 1.32 8.08
N ILE A 83 0.06 1.36 8.73
CA ILE A 83 -0.04 1.75 10.15
C ILE A 83 0.68 0.72 11.02
N SER A 84 0.47 -0.57 10.80
CA SER A 84 1.15 -1.63 11.58
C SER A 84 2.67 -1.51 11.48
N VAL A 85 3.20 -1.33 10.26
CA VAL A 85 4.63 -1.17 10.00
C VAL A 85 5.16 0.14 10.57
N SER A 86 4.37 1.21 10.65
CA SER A 86 4.81 2.50 11.21
C SER A 86 5.27 2.43 12.67
N ASN A 87 4.85 1.40 13.41
CA ASN A 87 5.27 1.18 14.80
C ASN A 87 6.70 0.61 14.92
N LEU A 88 7.32 0.21 13.81
CA LEU A 88 8.68 -0.33 13.80
C LEU A 88 9.72 0.80 13.89
N PRO A 89 10.69 0.73 14.82
CA PRO A 89 11.73 1.75 14.98
C PRO A 89 12.87 1.57 13.97
N SER A 90 12.58 1.67 12.68
CA SER A 90 13.58 1.58 11.59
C SER A 90 13.52 2.82 10.68
N ALA A 91 14.61 3.14 9.98
CA ALA A 91 14.60 4.26 9.03
C ALA A 91 13.75 3.96 7.78
N SER A 92 13.57 2.69 7.45
CA SER A 92 12.85 2.22 6.27
C SER A 92 11.32 2.29 6.42
N THR A 93 10.79 2.47 7.64
CA THR A 93 9.35 2.67 7.85
C THR A 93 8.85 3.98 7.24
N ALA A 94 9.64 5.05 7.34
CA ALA A 94 9.32 6.33 6.71
C ALA A 94 9.22 6.18 5.18
N ASP A 95 10.13 5.43 4.57
CA ASP A 95 10.10 5.15 3.13
C ASP A 95 8.86 4.34 2.75
N THR A 96 8.57 3.28 3.49
CA THR A 96 7.38 2.43 3.27
C THR A 96 6.11 3.27 3.31
N PHE A 97 6.04 4.17 4.29
CA PHE A 97 4.93 5.09 4.47
C PHE A 97 4.78 6.07 3.31
N ILE A 98 5.89 6.68 2.85
CA ILE A 98 5.92 7.57 1.69
C ILE A 98 5.43 6.84 0.43
N HIS A 99 5.91 5.62 0.19
CA HIS A 99 5.47 4.82 -0.97
C HIS A 99 3.97 4.47 -0.89
N THR A 100 3.45 4.17 0.31
CA THR A 100 2.00 3.99 0.52
C THR A 100 1.23 5.26 0.16
N CYS A 101 1.66 6.43 0.63
CA CYS A 101 1.00 7.70 0.30
C CYS A 101 0.97 7.98 -1.20
N HIS A 102 2.10 7.81 -1.89
CA HIS A 102 2.17 7.96 -3.34
C HIS A 102 1.24 6.99 -4.06
N MET A 103 1.23 5.72 -3.66
CA MET A 103 0.37 4.73 -4.27
C MET A 103 -1.12 5.05 -4.09
N ILE A 104 -1.54 5.46 -2.88
CA ILE A 104 -2.93 5.86 -2.62
C ILE A 104 -3.30 7.08 -3.47
N HIS A 105 -2.42 8.08 -3.53
CA HIS A 105 -2.62 9.27 -4.35
C HIS A 105 -2.81 8.91 -5.83
N ASP A 106 -1.94 8.08 -6.39
CA ASP A 106 -1.97 7.71 -7.80
C ASP A 106 -3.17 6.82 -8.14
N ILE A 107 -3.59 5.94 -7.22
CA ILE A 107 -4.85 5.18 -7.39
C ILE A 107 -6.05 6.14 -7.34
N SER A 108 -6.06 7.13 -6.44
CA SER A 108 -7.14 8.13 -6.32
C SER A 108 -7.33 8.94 -7.60
N TYR A 109 -6.24 9.17 -8.35
CA TYR A 109 -6.30 9.87 -9.63
C TYR A 109 -7.05 9.07 -10.70
N CYS A 110 -6.99 7.74 -10.62
CA CYS A 110 -7.56 6.83 -11.62
C CYS A 110 -8.89 6.19 -11.17
N VAL A 111 -9.20 6.20 -9.87
CA VAL A 111 -10.33 5.50 -9.27
C VAL A 111 -10.94 6.33 -8.13
N CYS A 112 -12.24 6.60 -8.19
CA CYS A 112 -12.96 7.29 -7.11
C CYS A 112 -13.35 6.33 -5.98
N PHE A 113 -12.61 6.33 -4.86
CA PHE A 113 -12.88 5.44 -3.74
C PHE A 113 -14.28 5.60 -3.12
N GLN A 114 -14.85 4.48 -2.69
CA GLN A 114 -16.08 4.44 -1.90
C GLN A 114 -15.76 4.06 -0.46
N PHE A 115 -15.27 5.01 0.33
CA PHE A 115 -15.10 4.80 1.76
C PHE A 115 -16.46 4.81 2.46
N ASN A 116 -16.71 3.79 3.27
CA ASN A 116 -17.87 3.78 4.16
C ASN A 116 -17.54 4.46 5.49
N SER A 117 -18.56 4.79 6.28
CA SER A 117 -18.39 5.43 7.60
C SER A 117 -17.51 4.59 8.55
N SER A 118 -17.52 3.26 8.42
CA SER A 118 -16.70 2.36 9.24
C SER A 118 -15.21 2.38 8.88
N SER A 119 -14.83 2.85 7.70
CA SER A 119 -13.42 3.03 7.30
C SER A 119 -12.83 4.36 7.76
N CYS A 120 -13.68 5.32 8.17
CA CYS A 120 -13.26 6.66 8.55
C CYS A 120 -12.22 6.69 9.70
N PRO A 121 -12.38 5.93 10.80
CA PRO A 121 -11.39 5.91 11.88
C PRO A 121 -10.01 5.44 11.38
N LEU A 122 -9.96 4.38 10.56
CA LEU A 122 -8.70 3.85 10.01
C LEU A 122 -7.98 4.87 9.12
N ILE A 123 -8.74 5.64 8.32
CA ILE A 123 -8.17 6.69 7.48
C ILE A 123 -7.62 7.82 8.35
N LEU A 124 -8.34 8.21 9.41
CA LEU A 124 -7.86 9.24 10.34
C LEU A 124 -6.61 8.78 11.11
N ASP A 125 -6.57 7.53 11.57
CA ASP A 125 -5.39 6.94 12.20
C ASP A 125 -4.19 6.92 11.25
N PHE A 126 -4.42 6.59 9.97
CA PHE A 126 -3.40 6.69 8.94
C PHE A 126 -2.89 8.13 8.77
N LEU A 127 -3.79 9.10 8.61
CA LEU A 127 -3.43 10.51 8.48
C LEU A 127 -2.69 11.03 9.73
N GLN A 128 -3.09 10.59 10.92
CA GLN A 128 -2.41 10.92 12.17
C GLN A 128 -1.02 10.29 12.22
N SER A 129 -0.85 9.07 11.72
CA SER A 129 0.46 8.43 11.60
C SER A 129 1.41 9.21 10.67
N ILE A 130 0.89 9.86 9.61
CA ILE A 130 1.67 10.81 8.77
C ILE A 130 2.28 11.89 9.67
N SER A 131 1.46 12.49 10.53
CA SER A 131 1.87 13.62 11.37
C SER A 131 2.81 13.22 12.52
N SER A 132 2.75 11.95 12.94
CA SER A 132 3.48 11.43 14.10
C SER A 132 4.81 10.78 13.73
N GLN A 133 4.96 10.33 12.49
CA GLN A 133 6.25 9.92 11.93
C GLN A 133 7.21 11.11 12.05
N LYS A 134 8.26 10.97 12.88
CA LYS A 134 9.38 11.92 12.95
C LYS A 134 10.21 11.81 11.67
N CYS A 135 9.60 12.19 10.57
CA CYS A 135 10.32 12.58 9.37
C CYS A 135 11.30 13.68 9.79
N GLY A 136 12.58 13.49 9.45
CA GLY A 136 13.57 14.56 9.48
C GLY A 136 13.10 15.80 8.68
N PRO A 137 13.93 16.84 8.54
CA PRO A 137 13.51 18.22 8.24
C PRO A 137 12.45 18.32 7.12
N PRO A 138 11.53 19.28 7.24
CA PRO A 138 10.14 19.18 6.79
C PRO A 138 10.01 18.71 5.33
N ILE A 139 9.50 17.49 5.19
CA ILE A 139 9.26 16.77 3.94
C ILE A 139 8.14 17.41 3.08
N TRP A 140 7.41 18.39 3.62
CA TRP A 140 6.46 19.22 2.87
C TRP A 140 7.08 19.87 1.61
N LYS A 141 8.42 20.04 1.56
CA LYS A 141 9.10 20.51 0.34
C LYS A 141 9.26 19.44 -0.76
N LYS A 142 9.26 18.15 -0.41
CA LYS A 142 9.39 17.04 -1.37
C LYS A 142 8.04 16.49 -1.83
N VAL A 143 7.01 16.54 -0.98
CA VAL A 143 5.65 16.07 -1.32
C VAL A 143 4.92 17.04 -2.25
N PHE A 144 5.31 18.32 -2.27
CA PHE A 144 4.65 19.38 -3.05
C PHE A 144 5.56 20.09 -4.06
N SER A 145 6.73 19.55 -4.41
CA SER A 145 7.51 20.10 -5.53
C SER A 145 7.05 19.47 -6.85
N PRO A 146 6.84 20.29 -7.91
CA PRO A 146 6.45 19.81 -9.24
C PRO A 146 7.53 18.97 -9.93
#